data_AF-A0A453L6R3-F1
#
_entry.id   AF-A0A453L6R3-F1
#
_cell.length_a   1.000
_cell.length_b   1.000
_cell.length_c   1.000
_cell.angle_alpha   90.00
_cell.angle_beta   90.00
_cell.angle_gamma   90.00
#
_symmetry.space_group_name_H-M   'P 1'
#
loop_
_entity.id
_entity.type
_entity.pdbx_description
1 polymer ?
#
loop_
_entity_poly.entity_id
_entity_poly.type
_entity_poly.pdbx_seq_one_letter_code
_entity_poly.pdbx_strand_id
1 'polypeptide(L)'
;MHYTVKEKRWIEFKGDRDPTTVPVEWICWLNGQRKKAPTPEELAELEARRERVKQNVELLKKKEEEERRAGVRPVKTIGKTDTPNLRSFTQQFPGTSEDKKKGLEKVSKPSGATDAEDA
;
A
#
# COMPACT_ATOMS: atom_id res chain seq x y z
N MET A 1 12.89 -13.56 48.55
CA MET A 1 13.50 -12.88 47.39
C MET A 1 13.82 -13.94 46.34
N HIS A 2 13.04 -14.05 45.26
CA HIS A 2 13.38 -14.95 44.14
C HIS A 2 14.20 -14.16 43.11
N TYR A 3 15.44 -14.56 42.89
CA TYR A 3 16.28 -14.01 41.82
C TYR A 3 15.99 -14.78 40.53
N THR A 4 15.30 -14.16 39.57
CA THR A 4 15.21 -14.72 38.22
C THR A 4 16.50 -14.40 37.48
N VAL A 5 17.37 -15.39 37.30
CA VAL A 5 18.56 -15.26 36.46
C VAL A 5 18.09 -15.00 35.03
N LYS A 6 18.44 -13.83 34.46
CA LYS A 6 18.15 -13.52 33.07
C LYS A 6 19.17 -14.24 32.19
N GLU A 7 18.71 -15.02 31.21
CA GLU A 7 19.59 -15.58 30.19
C GLU A 7 20.35 -14.45 29.50
N LYS A 8 21.68 -14.59 29.46
CA LYS A 8 22.57 -13.59 28.86
C LYS A 8 22.89 -14.04 27.43
N ARG A 9 22.56 -13.21 26.44
CA ARG A 9 22.74 -13.48 25.01
C ARG A 9 23.61 -12.38 24.40
N TRP A 10 24.58 -12.73 23.56
CA TRP A 10 25.50 -11.78 22.92
C TRP A 10 25.94 -12.27 21.54
N ILE A 11 26.44 -11.33 20.72
CA ILE A 11 27.01 -11.58 19.39
C ILE A 11 28.41 -10.97 19.32
N GLU A 12 29.31 -11.61 18.59
CA GLU A 12 30.65 -11.10 18.32
C GLU A 12 30.74 -10.71 16.84
N PHE A 13 31.08 -9.45 16.57
CA PHE A 13 31.19 -8.91 15.22
C PHE A 13 32.60 -9.15 14.68
N LYS A 14 32.70 -9.69 13.47
CA LYS A 14 33.97 -9.79 12.74
C LYS A 14 34.21 -8.49 11.98
N GLY A 15 34.63 -7.44 12.68
CA GLY A 15 34.93 -6.12 12.10
C GLY A 15 34.07 -5.00 12.69
N ASP A 16 33.58 -4.10 11.83
CA ASP A 16 32.76 -2.97 12.26
C ASP A 16 31.48 -3.43 12.95
N ARG A 17 31.16 -2.79 14.08
CA ARG A 17 29.96 -3.06 14.89
C ARG A 17 28.74 -2.39 14.27
N ASP A 18 28.38 -2.83 13.07
CA ASP A 18 27.14 -2.41 12.44
C ASP A 18 25.99 -3.36 12.81
N PRO A 19 25.03 -2.94 13.65
CA PRO A 19 23.90 -3.78 14.04
C PRO A 19 22.96 -4.11 12.88
N THR A 20 22.99 -3.38 11.76
CA THR A 20 22.14 -3.65 10.59
C THR A 20 22.59 -4.90 9.81
N THR A 21 23.81 -5.36 10.04
CA THR A 21 24.35 -6.60 9.47
C THR A 21 23.79 -7.87 10.14
N VAL A 22 23.18 -7.73 11.33
CA VAL A 22 22.65 -8.87 12.08
C VAL A 22 21.32 -9.31 11.45
N PRO A 23 21.17 -10.57 10.99
CA PRO A 23 19.90 -11.05 10.46
C PRO A 23 18.79 -10.97 11.52
N VAL A 24 17.56 -10.65 11.10
CA VAL A 24 16.42 -10.47 12.01
C VAL A 24 16.15 -11.70 12.90
N GLU A 25 16.49 -12.90 12.43
CA GLU A 25 16.36 -14.15 13.20
C GLU A 25 17.28 -14.18 14.42
N TRP A 26 18.50 -13.67 14.26
CA TRP A 26 19.46 -13.48 15.35
C TRP A 26 19.03 -12.34 16.27
N ILE A 27 18.49 -11.25 15.73
CA ILE A 27 17.94 -10.13 16.52
C ILE A 27 16.80 -10.62 17.43
N CYS A 28 15.85 -11.40 16.89
CA CYS A 28 14.74 -11.97 17.65
C CYS A 28 15.21 -12.90 18.78
N TRP A 29 16.30 -13.65 18.56
CA TRP A 29 16.92 -14.45 19.62
C TRP A 29 17.67 -13.58 20.63
N LEU A 30 18.47 -12.60 20.21
CA LEU A 30 19.18 -11.71 21.14
C LEU A 30 18.22 -10.94 22.05
N ASN A 31 17.07 -10.52 21.51
CA ASN A 31 16.04 -9.75 22.23
C ASN A 31 15.15 -10.60 23.15
N GLY A 32 15.35 -11.92 23.24
CA GLY A 32 14.51 -12.76 24.09
C GLY A 32 13.20 -13.24 23.46
N GLN A 33 12.82 -12.71 22.29
CA GLN A 33 11.56 -13.08 21.62
C GLN A 33 11.55 -14.53 21.15
N ARG A 34 12.70 -15.05 20.72
CA ARG A 34 12.89 -16.47 20.37
C ARG A 34 13.65 -17.19 21.47
N LYS A 35 13.17 -18.35 21.94
CA LYS A 35 13.83 -19.13 23.01
C LYS A 35 15.10 -19.86 22.55
N LYS A 36 15.10 -20.37 21.31
CA LYS A 36 16.21 -21.12 20.71
C LYS A 36 16.95 -20.26 19.70
N ALA A 37 18.27 -20.40 19.61
CA ALA A 37 19.05 -19.74 18.58
C ALA A 37 18.65 -20.28 17.19
N PRO A 38 18.68 -19.45 16.13
CA PRO A 38 18.46 -19.92 14.76
C PRO A 38 19.45 -21.02 14.39
N THR A 39 19.00 -22.09 13.74
CA THR A 39 19.92 -23.13 13.25
C THR A 39 20.58 -22.70 11.94
N PRO A 40 21.78 -23.20 11.60
CA PRO A 40 22.42 -22.91 10.32
C PRO A 40 21.59 -23.34 9.11
N GLU A 41 20.86 -24.45 9.24
CA GLU A 41 19.95 -24.96 8.20
C GLU A 41 18.75 -24.03 7.99
N GLU A 42 18.11 -23.57 9.07
CA GLU A 42 17.02 -22.58 9.00
C GLU A 42 17.49 -21.27 8.34
N LEU A 43 18.71 -20.82 8.65
CA LEU A 43 19.28 -19.62 8.04
C LEU A 43 19.51 -19.80 6.54
N ALA A 44 20.03 -20.96 6.11
CA ALA A 44 20.24 -21.27 4.71
C ALA A 44 18.91 -21.33 3.93
N GLU A 45 17.86 -21.92 4.51
CA GLU A 45 16.54 -21.96 3.89
C GLU A 45 15.92 -20.56 3.77
N LEU A 46 16.02 -19.75 4.83
CA LEU A 46 15.52 -18.37 4.82
C LEU A 46 16.30 -17.50 3.83
N GLU A 47 17.61 -17.71 3.69
CA GLU A 47 18.43 -17.04 2.69
C GLU A 47 18.03 -17.47 1.27
N ALA A 48 17.87 -18.76 0.99
CA ALA A 48 17.40 -19.25 -0.31
C ALA A 48 16.02 -18.66 -0.67
N ARG A 49 15.12 -18.53 0.31
CA ARG A 49 13.83 -17.86 0.12
C ARG A 49 14.00 -16.38 -0.21
N ARG A 50 14.90 -15.67 0.48
CA ARG A 50 15.21 -14.25 0.22
C ARG A 50 15.80 -14.07 -1.18
N GLU A 51 16.72 -14.94 -1.60
CA GLU A 51 17.29 -14.91 -2.94
C GLU A 51 16.22 -15.15 -4.02
N ARG A 52 15.34 -16.15 -3.82
CA ARG A 52 14.23 -16.39 -4.75
C ARG A 52 13.28 -15.19 -4.85
N VAL A 53 12.96 -14.56 -3.72
CA VAL A 53 12.14 -13.33 -3.72
C VAL A 53 12.85 -12.22 -4.47
N LYS A 54 14.15 -12.03 -4.25
CA LYS A 54 14.97 -11.02 -4.94
C LYS A 54 14.93 -11.24 -6.46
N GLN A 55 15.15 -12.47 -6.92
CA GLN A 55 15.06 -12.84 -8.33
C GLN A 55 13.66 -12.59 -8.91
N ASN A 56 12.60 -12.97 -8.19
CA ASN A 56 11.22 -12.73 -8.63
C ASN A 56 10.90 -11.23 -8.74
N VAL A 57 11.37 -10.42 -7.79
CA VAL A 57 11.19 -8.96 -7.83
C VAL A 57 11.90 -8.36 -9.04
N GLU A 58 13.10 -8.83 -9.36
CA GLU A 58 13.83 -8.38 -10.55
C GLU A 58 13.10 -8.75 -11.85
N LEU A 59 12.59 -9.98 -11.94
CA LEU A 59 11.77 -10.43 -13.08
C LEU A 59 10.49 -9.60 -13.22
N LEU A 60 9.78 -9.34 -12.11
CA LEU A 60 8.56 -8.54 -12.12
C LEU A 60 8.83 -7.09 -12.54
N LYS A 61 9.91 -6.48 -12.03
CA LYS A 61 10.33 -5.13 -12.44
C LYS A 61 10.66 -5.07 -13.93
N LYS A 62 11.37 -6.07 -14.45
CA LYS A 62 11.69 -6.14 -15.88
C LYS A 62 10.42 -6.30 -16.73
N LYS A 63 9.51 -7.17 -16.32
CA LYS A 63 8.22 -7.36 -17.00
C LYS A 63 7.37 -6.09 -16.97
N GLU A 64 7.28 -5.43 -15.82
CA GLU A 64 6.57 -4.16 -15.66
C GLU A 64 7.19 -3.05 -16.54
N GLU A 65 8.52 -2.97 -16.61
CA GLU A 65 9.20 -2.03 -17.49
C GLU A 65 8.91 -2.31 -18.96
N GLU A 66 8.89 -3.58 -19.36
CA GLU A 66 8.55 -3.99 -20.72
C GLU A 66 7.09 -3.66 -21.06
N GLU A 67 6.13 -3.92 -20.16
CA GLU A 67 4.72 -3.53 -20.33
C GLU A 67 4.57 -2.00 -20.43
N ARG A 68 5.33 -1.25 -19.62
CA ARG A 68 5.38 0.21 -19.69
C ARG A 68 5.96 0.70 -21.02
N ARG A 69 7.01 0.07 -21.55
CA ARG A 69 7.62 0.38 -22.86
C ARG A 69 6.69 0.00 -24.02
N ALA A 70 5.97 -1.11 -23.90
CA ALA A 70 5.00 -1.59 -24.88
C ALA A 70 3.70 -0.74 -24.90
N GLY A 71 3.55 0.22 -23.98
CA GLY A 71 2.35 1.06 -23.90
C GLY A 71 1.09 0.30 -23.45
N VAL A 72 1.24 -0.96 -23.04
CA VAL A 72 0.16 -1.80 -22.52
C VAL A 72 -0.06 -1.40 -21.06
N ARG A 73 -0.58 -0.19 -20.84
CA ARG A 73 -1.30 0.05 -19.58
C ARG A 73 -2.53 -0.84 -19.66
N PRO A 74 -2.84 -1.68 -18.66
CA PRO A 74 -4.21 -2.12 -18.49
C PRO A 74 -4.99 -0.83 -18.21
N VAL A 75 -5.51 -0.23 -19.27
CA VAL A 75 -6.68 0.63 -19.18
C VAL A 75 -7.69 -0.32 -18.56
N LYS A 76 -7.87 -0.24 -17.24
CA LYS A 76 -9.14 -0.60 -16.64
C LYS A 76 -10.12 0.29 -17.38
N THR A 77 -10.64 -0.21 -18.49
CA THR A 77 -11.84 0.32 -19.11
C THR A 77 -12.85 0.07 -18.01
N ILE A 78 -13.02 1.08 -17.16
CA ILE A 78 -14.24 1.30 -16.43
C ILE A 78 -15.24 1.42 -17.57
N GLY A 79 -15.77 0.26 -17.96
CA GLY A 79 -16.92 0.17 -18.83
C GLY A 79 -17.93 1.12 -18.24
N LYS A 80 -18.64 1.81 -19.12
CA LYS A 80 -19.81 2.62 -18.80
C LYS A 80 -20.92 1.70 -18.29
N THR A 81 -20.66 1.00 -17.19
CA THR A 81 -21.55 0.05 -16.54
C THR A 81 -21.72 0.60 -15.14
N ASP A 82 -22.82 1.34 -15.02
CA ASP A 82 -23.47 1.72 -13.79
C ASP A 82 -22.57 2.38 -12.75
N THR A 83 -22.40 3.70 -12.91
CA THR A 83 -21.97 4.59 -11.84
C THR A 83 -22.64 4.17 -10.52
N PRO A 84 -21.88 3.80 -9.48
CA PRO A 84 -22.44 3.42 -8.19
C PRO A 84 -23.44 4.48 -7.76
N ASN A 85 -24.65 4.05 -7.39
CA ASN A 85 -25.73 4.96 -7.04
C ASN A 85 -25.29 5.86 -5.89
N LEU A 86 -24.92 7.11 -6.20
CA LEU A 86 -24.35 8.02 -5.22
C LEU A 86 -25.34 8.30 -4.07
N ARG A 87 -26.63 8.23 -4.36
CA ARG A 87 -27.71 8.42 -3.38
C ARG A 87 -27.72 7.33 -2.32
N SER A 88 -27.49 6.07 -2.69
CA SER A 88 -27.45 4.97 -1.70
C SER A 88 -26.21 5.06 -0.81
N PHE A 89 -25.08 5.55 -1.33
CA PHE A 89 -23.86 5.79 -0.54
C PHE A 89 -24.07 6.90 0.50
N THR A 90 -24.63 8.03 0.10
CA THR A 90 -24.87 9.14 1.02
C THR A 90 -25.86 8.76 2.13
N GLN A 91 -26.85 7.91 1.84
CA GLN A 91 -27.86 7.44 2.80
C GLN A 91 -27.31 6.50 3.88
N GLN A 92 -26.09 5.97 3.73
CA GLN A 92 -25.45 5.14 4.76
C GLN A 92 -25.09 5.94 6.03
N PHE A 93 -25.02 7.27 5.93
CA PHE A 93 -24.76 8.15 7.05
C PHE A 93 -26.08 8.77 7.54
N PRO A 94 -26.46 8.61 8.82
CA PRO A 94 -27.63 9.27 9.36
C PRO A 94 -27.41 10.79 9.38
N GLY A 95 -28.12 11.52 8.50
CA GLY A 95 -28.10 12.99 8.48
C GLY A 95 -28.06 13.68 7.11
N THR A 96 -28.09 12.96 5.99
CA THR A 96 -27.83 13.51 4.64
C THR A 96 -29.02 13.47 3.67
N SER A 97 -30.24 13.20 4.16
CA SER A 97 -31.46 13.30 3.33
C SER A 97 -31.72 14.77 2.98
N GLU A 98 -31.29 15.23 1.80
CA GLU A 98 -31.77 16.48 1.23
C GLU A 98 -33.24 16.33 0.82
N ASP A 99 -34.15 16.50 1.78
CA ASP A 99 -35.54 16.82 1.52
C ASP A 99 -35.66 18.29 1.09
N LYS A 100 -35.38 18.57 -0.19
CA LYS A 100 -35.72 19.87 -0.79
C LYS A 100 -36.96 19.71 -1.66
N LYS A 101 -38.14 19.85 -1.04
CA LYS A 101 -39.42 20.06 -1.75
C LYS A 101 -39.67 21.55 -1.99
N LYS A 102 -40.15 21.85 -3.21
CA LYS A 102 -40.73 23.10 -3.75
C LYS A 102 -39.71 24.17 -4.21
N GLY A 103 -39.84 24.82 -5.36
CA GLY A 103 -40.99 24.92 -6.28
C GLY A 103 -40.58 25.12 -7.74
N LEU A 104 -41.42 24.57 -8.61
CA LEU A 104 -41.55 24.93 -10.02
C LEU A 104 -42.26 26.29 -10.10
N GLU A 105 -41.62 27.32 -10.62
CA GLU A 105 -42.31 28.45 -11.25
C GLU A 105 -41.56 28.84 -12.52
N LYS A 106 -42.34 29.10 -13.56
CA LYS A 106 -41.93 29.21 -14.95
C LYS A 106 -41.60 30.66 -15.33
N VAL A 107 -40.87 30.81 -16.45
CA VAL A 107 -40.94 31.94 -17.40
C VAL A 107 -40.36 33.26 -16.87
N SER A 108 -39.29 33.80 -17.44
CA SER A 108 -39.34 34.49 -18.73
C SER A 108 -37.96 34.67 -19.35
N LYS A 109 -37.88 34.46 -20.66
CA LYS A 109 -36.90 35.09 -21.56
C LYS A 109 -37.33 36.55 -21.75
N PRO A 110 -36.41 37.50 -21.93
CA PRO A 110 -36.34 38.07 -23.28
C PRO A 110 -34.93 38.31 -23.81
N SER A 111 -34.91 38.37 -25.13
CA SER A 111 -33.86 38.74 -26.08
C SER A 111 -33.15 40.07 -25.82
N GLY A 112 -31.89 40.15 -26.25
CA GLY A 112 -31.20 41.39 -26.58
C GLY A 112 -29.74 41.14 -26.93
N ALA A 113 -29.40 41.21 -28.22
CA ALA A 113 -28.06 41.06 -28.78
C ALA A 113 -27.15 42.25 -28.44
N THR A 114 -25.83 42.03 -28.40
CA THR A 114 -24.81 42.73 -29.23
C THR A 114 -23.41 42.19 -28.93
N ASP A 115 -22.71 41.84 -30.01
CA ASP A 115 -21.29 41.50 -30.10
C ASP A 115 -20.36 42.62 -29.61
N ALA A 116 -19.18 42.24 -29.10
CA ALA A 116 -17.91 42.91 -29.38
C ALA A 116 -16.74 42.09 -28.80
N GLU A 117 -15.92 41.55 -29.69
CA GLU A 117 -14.50 41.32 -29.42
C GLU A 117 -13.80 42.65 -29.14
N ASP A 118 -12.80 42.66 -28.27
CA ASP A 118 -11.69 43.61 -28.39
C ASP A 118 -10.39 42.99 -27.86
N ALA A 119 -9.45 42.87 -28.82
CA ALA A 119 -7.97 42.88 -28.79
C ALA A 119 -7.19 42.27 -27.60
#